data_AF-A0A6G3MIP9-F1
#
_entry.id   AF-A0A6G3MIP9-F1
#
_cell.length_a   1.000
_cell.length_b   1.000
_cell.length_c   1.000
_cell.angle_alpha   90.00
_cell.angle_beta   90.00
_cell.angle_gamma   90.00
#
_symmetry.space_group_name_H-M   'P 1'
#
loop_
_entity.id
_entity.type
_entity.pdbx_description
1 polymer ?
#
loop_
_entity_poly.entity_id
_entity_poly.type
_entity_poly.pdbx_seq_one_letter_code
_entity_poly.pdbx_strand_id
1 'polypeptide(L)'
;MEPLWYSKQWVVETWREMIKLKESGKAKHIGVSNFTTKKLDWVLDEGEKPSNNQVELHPYLKQEKLINFCNEHEIVVTAYSPLGSPSTPITFPQLMDKPCPI
;
A
#
# COMPACT_ATOMS: atom_id res chain seq x y z
N MET A 1 -1.92 20.37 -2.53
CA MET A 1 -3.36 20.17 -2.84
C MET A 1 -3.45 18.81 -3.50
N GLU A 2 -4.17 17.86 -2.91
CA GLU A 2 -4.33 16.53 -3.52
C GLU A 2 -5.05 16.67 -4.87
N PRO A 3 -4.62 15.97 -5.93
CA PRO A 3 -5.29 16.01 -7.22
C PRO A 3 -6.76 15.56 -7.12
N LEU A 4 -7.64 16.10 -7.97
CA LEU A 4 -9.09 15.76 -7.96
C LEU A 4 -9.35 14.26 -8.15
N TRP A 5 -8.51 13.56 -8.91
CA TRP A 5 -8.58 12.11 -9.14
C TRP A 5 -8.16 11.27 -7.90
N TYR A 6 -7.82 11.93 -6.79
CA TYR A 6 -7.37 11.32 -5.54
C TYR A 6 -8.29 11.63 -4.35
N SER A 7 -9.54 12.02 -4.65
CA SER A 7 -10.57 12.24 -3.65
C SER A 7 -11.17 10.91 -3.15
N LYS A 8 -11.83 10.93 -1.98
CA LYS A 8 -12.53 9.75 -1.43
C LYS A 8 -13.50 9.14 -2.44
N GLN A 9 -14.21 9.98 -3.19
CA GLN A 9 -15.21 9.53 -4.17
C GLN A 9 -14.60 8.65 -5.25
N TRP A 10 -13.51 9.09 -5.89
CA TRP A 10 -12.85 8.33 -6.96
C TRP A 10 -12.25 7.02 -6.47
N VAL A 11 -11.64 7.03 -5.28
CA VAL A 11 -11.07 5.83 -4.66
C VAL A 11 -12.17 4.78 -4.41
N VAL A 12 -13.28 5.19 -3.81
CA VAL A 12 -14.42 4.32 -3.52
C VAL A 12 -15.07 3.80 -4.80
N GLU A 13 -15.29 4.66 -5.79
CA GLU A 13 -15.89 4.26 -7.07
C GLU A 13 -15.03 3.22 -7.80
N THR A 14 -13.72 3.44 -7.86
CA THR A 14 -12.78 2.46 -8.44
C THR A 14 -12.82 1.15 -7.67
N TRP A 15 -12.86 1.20 -6.33
CA TRP A 15 -12.91 -0.01 -5.51
C TRP A 15 -14.17 -0.83 -5.75
N ARG A 16 -15.34 -0.18 -5.89
CA ARG A 16 -16.59 -0.87 -6.24
C ARG A 16 -16.50 -1.61 -7.58
N GLU A 17 -15.85 -1.02 -8.57
CA GLU A 17 -15.61 -1.72 -9.85
C GLU A 17 -14.62 -2.89 -9.69
N MET A 18 -13.61 -2.77 -8.83
CA MET A 18 -12.72 -3.89 -8.50
C MET A 18 -13.47 -5.05 -7.83
N ILE A 19 -14.42 -4.76 -6.93
CA ILE A 19 -15.29 -5.76 -6.31
C ILE A 19 -16.08 -6.52 -7.39
N LYS A 20 -16.73 -5.80 -8.32
CA LYS A 20 -17.44 -6.41 -9.45
C LYS A 20 -16.54 -7.29 -10.32
N LEU A 21 -15.28 -6.88 -10.54
CA LEU A 21 -14.30 -7.69 -11.28
C LEU A 21 -14.00 -9.01 -10.57
N LYS A 22 -13.86 -9.00 -9.24
CA LYS A 22 -13.71 -10.21 -8.42
C LYS A 22 -14.96 -11.09 -8.51
N GLU A 23 -16.15 -10.53 -8.30
CA GLU A 23 -17.42 -11.25 -8.36
C GLU A 23 -17.67 -11.90 -9.74
N SER A 24 -17.26 -11.24 -10.82
CA SER A 24 -17.35 -11.77 -12.18
C SER A 24 -16.38 -12.94 -12.47
N GLY A 25 -15.49 -13.26 -11.52
CA GLY A 25 -14.46 -14.30 -11.67
C GLY A 25 -13.27 -13.91 -12.54
N LYS A 26 -13.21 -12.66 -13.02
CA LYS A 26 -12.09 -12.14 -13.83
C LYS A 26 -10.83 -11.89 -13.00
N ALA A 27 -10.98 -11.67 -11.71
CA ALA A 27 -9.88 -11.54 -10.76
C ALA A 27 -10.09 -12.52 -9.59
N LYS A 28 -9.05 -13.28 -9.22
CA LYS A 28 -9.09 -14.15 -8.04
C LYS A 28 -9.00 -13.35 -6.73
N HIS A 29 -8.16 -12.32 -6.74
CA HIS A 29 -7.92 -11.42 -5.62
C HIS A 29 -7.80 -9.99 -6.15
N ILE A 30 -8.22 -9.04 -5.33
CA ILE A 30 -8.09 -7.60 -5.60
C ILE A 30 -7.36 -6.93 -4.45
N GLY A 31 -6.63 -5.88 -4.74
CA GLY A 31 -5.82 -5.15 -3.77
C GLY A 31 -5.54 -3.73 -4.27
N VAL A 32 -4.76 -3.01 -3.48
CA VAL A 32 -4.43 -1.60 -3.70
C VAL A 32 -2.91 -1.40 -3.69
N SER A 33 -2.49 -0.21 -4.11
CA SER A 33 -1.08 0.20 -4.08
C SER A 33 -1.00 1.68 -3.72
N ASN A 34 -0.01 2.05 -2.90
CA ASN A 34 0.18 3.43 -2.39
C ASN A 34 -0.97 3.95 -1.53
N PHE A 35 -1.66 3.06 -0.80
CA PHE A 35 -2.75 3.48 0.08
C PHE A 35 -2.22 3.78 1.50
N THR A 36 -2.64 4.92 2.03
CA THR A 36 -2.47 5.27 3.45
C THR A 36 -3.59 4.65 4.28
N THR A 37 -3.45 4.61 5.61
CA THR A 37 -4.49 4.08 6.52
C THR A 37 -5.86 4.73 6.26
N LYS A 38 -5.89 6.05 6.04
CA LYS A 38 -7.12 6.80 5.72
C LYS A 38 -7.80 6.31 4.43
N LYS A 39 -7.03 5.94 3.40
CA LYS A 39 -7.61 5.41 2.15
C LYS A 39 -8.04 3.96 2.30
N LEU A 40 -7.30 3.19 3.11
CA LEU A 40 -7.71 1.83 3.46
C LEU A 40 -9.05 1.84 4.21
N ASP A 41 -9.24 2.76 5.17
CA ASP A 41 -10.54 2.95 5.84
C ASP A 41 -11.68 3.14 4.82
N TRP A 42 -11.46 4.01 3.82
CA TRP A 42 -12.49 4.28 2.81
C TRP A 42 -12.91 3.06 1.99
N VAL A 43 -11.97 2.15 1.69
CA VAL A 43 -12.29 0.94 0.92
C VAL A 43 -12.79 -0.20 1.80
N LEU A 44 -12.38 -0.24 3.08
CA LEU A 44 -12.92 -1.17 4.06
C LEU A 44 -14.40 -0.92 4.35
N ASP A 45 -14.84 0.35 4.34
CA ASP A 45 -16.25 0.75 4.47
C ASP A 45 -17.15 0.17 3.36
N GLU A 46 -16.59 -0.29 2.24
CA GLU A 46 -17.33 -0.82 1.08
C GLU A 46 -17.60 -2.33 1.15
N GLY A 47 -17.17 -3.02 2.21
CA GLY A 47 -17.58 -4.40 2.52
C GLY A 47 -16.71 -5.51 1.92
N GLU A 48 -15.72 -5.20 1.08
CA GLU A 48 -14.70 -6.14 0.62
C GLU A 48 -13.31 -5.60 0.97
N LYS A 49 -12.56 -6.40 1.75
CA LYS A 49 -11.21 -6.05 2.19
C LYS A 49 -10.21 -6.22 1.03
N PRO A 50 -9.29 -5.27 0.81
CA PRO A 50 -8.18 -5.50 -0.11
C PRO A 50 -7.28 -6.64 0.40
N SER A 51 -6.98 -7.60 -0.47
CA SER A 51 -6.07 -8.71 -0.12
C SER A 51 -4.63 -8.24 0.12
N ASN A 52 -4.24 -7.14 -0.51
CA ASN A 52 -2.89 -6.60 -0.46
C ASN A 52 -2.88 -5.07 -0.56
N ASN A 53 -1.92 -4.43 0.12
CA ASN A 53 -1.49 -3.05 -0.12
C ASN A 53 0.00 -3.05 -0.48
N GLN A 54 0.33 -2.74 -1.73
CA GLN A 54 1.72 -2.64 -2.19
C GLN A 54 2.25 -1.21 -1.98
N VAL A 55 3.33 -1.04 -1.22
CA VAL A 55 3.88 0.28 -0.84
C VAL A 55 5.40 0.32 -0.82
N GLU A 56 5.99 1.51 -0.87
CA GLU A 56 7.44 1.68 -0.70
C GLU A 56 7.82 1.29 0.71
N LEU A 57 8.64 0.26 0.87
CA LEU A 57 8.99 -0.21 2.19
C LEU A 57 10.40 -0.76 2.17
N HIS A 58 11.26 -0.14 2.97
CA HIS A 58 12.66 -0.49 3.09
C HIS A 58 13.19 -0.01 4.46
N PRO A 59 14.40 -0.42 4.90
CA PRO A 59 14.91 -0.08 6.23
C PRO A 59 14.90 1.43 6.57
N TYR A 60 15.04 2.28 5.56
CA TYR A 60 15.00 3.75 5.70
C TYR A 60 13.58 4.37 5.62
N LEU A 61 12.55 3.58 5.32
CA LEU A 61 11.15 3.98 5.26
C LEU A 61 10.29 2.82 5.78
N LYS A 62 10.25 2.64 7.11
CA LYS A 62 9.61 1.48 7.76
C LYS A 62 8.07 1.49 7.74
N GLN A 63 7.44 2.66 7.62
CA GLN A 63 5.97 2.82 7.62
C GLN A 63 5.20 2.03 8.71
N GLU A 64 5.71 1.96 9.95
CA GLU A 64 5.19 1.06 11.01
C GLU A 64 3.68 1.22 11.27
N LYS A 65 3.18 2.46 11.30
CA LYS A 65 1.74 2.74 11.48
C LYS A 65 0.89 2.06 10.39
N LEU A 66 1.34 2.10 9.14
CA LEU A 66 0.63 1.50 8.01
C LEU A 66 0.69 -0.03 8.08
N ILE A 67 1.85 -0.59 8.44
CA ILE A 67 2.02 -2.04 8.57
C ILE A 67 1.12 -2.58 9.68
N ASN A 68 1.11 -1.94 10.85
CA ASN A 68 0.27 -2.36 11.96
C ASN A 68 -1.21 -2.31 11.59
N PHE A 69 -1.65 -1.23 10.95
CA PHE A 69 -3.02 -1.11 10.43
C PHE A 69 -3.36 -2.24 9.44
N CYS A 70 -2.50 -2.51 8.46
CA CYS A 70 -2.71 -3.60 7.52
C CYS A 70 -2.79 -4.96 8.24
N ASN A 71 -1.92 -5.22 9.22
CA ASN A 71 -1.93 -6.46 10.01
C ASN A 71 -3.22 -6.62 10.83
N GLU A 72 -3.67 -5.55 11.50
CA GLU A 72 -4.91 -5.54 12.30
C GLU A 72 -6.15 -5.87 11.45
N HIS A 73 -6.15 -5.41 10.20
CA HIS A 73 -7.22 -5.69 9.24
C HIS A 73 -6.97 -6.96 8.42
N GLU A 74 -5.89 -7.72 8.65
CA GLU A 74 -5.46 -8.88 7.85
C GLU A 74 -5.36 -8.57 6.33
N ILE A 75 -4.69 -7.46 6.01
CA ILE A 75 -4.30 -7.02 4.67
C ILE A 75 -2.80 -7.32 4.50
N VAL A 76 -2.41 -8.05 3.45
CA VAL A 76 -0.99 -8.32 3.19
C VAL A 76 -0.28 -7.05 2.71
N VAL A 77 0.96 -6.83 3.16
CA VAL A 77 1.79 -5.75 2.65
C VAL A 77 2.84 -6.32 1.70
N THR A 78 2.91 -5.76 0.49
CA THR A 78 4.00 -6.04 -0.45
C THR A 78 4.93 -4.83 -0.55
N ALA A 79 6.21 -5.01 -0.22
CA ALA A 79 7.20 -3.96 -0.37
C ALA A 79 7.60 -3.78 -1.84
N TYR A 80 7.49 -2.57 -2.38
CA TYR A 80 8.24 -2.16 -3.58
C TYR A 80 9.45 -1.31 -3.18
N SER A 81 10.45 -1.25 -4.07
CA SER A 81 11.76 -0.64 -3.80
C SER A 81 12.38 -1.06 -2.46
N PRO A 82 12.46 -2.37 -2.14
CA PRO A 82 12.92 -2.83 -0.83
C PRO A 82 14.40 -2.50 -0.52
N LEU A 83 15.17 -2.15 -1.54
CA LEU A 83 16.57 -1.70 -1.44
C LEU A 83 16.71 -0.16 -1.59
N GLY A 84 15.59 0.57 -1.62
CA GLY A 84 15.54 1.96 -2.05
C GLY A 84 15.48 2.13 -3.57
N SER A 85 15.21 3.36 -4.00
CA SER A 85 15.25 3.79 -5.40
C SER A 85 16.67 4.24 -5.80
N PRO A 86 17.00 4.33 -7.11
CA PRO A 86 18.30 4.85 -7.55
C PRO A 86 18.63 6.27 -7.03
N SER A 87 17.60 7.07 -6.74
CA SER A 87 17.71 8.41 -6.16
C SER A 87 17.71 8.44 -4.64
N THR A 88 17.48 7.29 -3.98
CA THR A 88 17.64 7.18 -2.54
C THR A 88 19.13 7.45 -2.25
N PRO A 89 19.48 8.40 -1.36
CA PRO A 89 20.85 8.93 -1.19
C PRO A 89 21.81 7.93 -0.51
N ILE A 90 21.65 6.64 -0.80
CA ILE A 90 22.31 5.52 -0.18
C ILE A 90 22.89 4.71 -1.33
N THR A 91 24.19 4.89 -1.56
CA THR A 91 24.91 4.02 -2.47
C THR A 91 24.97 2.63 -1.84
N PHE A 92 24.89 1.55 -2.65
CA PHE A 92 24.94 0.15 -2.18
C PHE A 92 25.98 -0.13 -1.07
N PRO A 93 27.21 0.46 -1.07
CA PRO A 93 28.16 0.28 0.01
C PRO A 93 27.67 0.79 1.38
N GLN A 94 26.96 1.91 1.42
CA GLN A 94 26.48 2.54 2.66
C GLN A 94 25.34 1.77 3.33
N LEU A 95 24.60 0.97 2.55
CA LEU A 95 23.50 0.13 3.02
C LEU A 95 24.00 -1.05 3.87
N MET A 96 25.23 -1.52 3.64
CA MET A 96 25.88 -2.58 4.41
C MET A 96 26.65 -2.04 5.62
N ASP A 97 27.22 -0.83 5.50
CA ASP A 97 28.12 -0.26 6.51
C ASP A 97 27.41 0.54 7.61
N LYS A 98 26.17 1.00 7.38
CA LYS A 98 25.40 1.74 8.38
C LYS A 98 24.21 0.91 8.84
N PRO A 99 24.19 0.42 10.10
CA PRO A 99 23.05 -0.31 10.61
C PRO A 99 21.81 0.58 10.49
N CYS A 100 20.69 -0.02 10.07
CA CYS A 100 19.39 0.62 10.13
C CYS A 100 19.19 1.17 11.55
N PRO A 101 18.77 2.43 11.74
CA PRO A 101 18.40 2.92 13.06
C PRO A 101 17.22 2.06 13.54
N ILE A 102 17.50 1.14 14.46
CA ILE A 102 16.52 0.21 15.03
C ILE A 102 15.56 1.02 15.89
#